data_AF-A0A6G0Y7C0-F1
#
_entry.id   AF-A0A6G0Y7C0-F1
#
_cell.length_a   1.000
_cell.length_b   1.000
_cell.length_c   1.000
_cell.angle_alpha   90.00
_cell.angle_beta   90.00
_cell.angle_gamma   90.00
#
_symmetry.space_group_name_H-M   'P 1'
#
loop_
_entity.id
_entity.type
_entity.pdbx_description
1 polymer ?
#
loop_
_entity_poly.entity_id
_entity_poly.type
_entity_poly.pdbx_seq_one_letter_code
_entity_poly.pdbx_strand_id
1 'polypeptide(L)'
;MSKEPSSSKEKRKNLRKDEGSKILKVLTLYEYLIKLPEAVQDRLYSHPPTCLTVFRVLPDIAQQFTLRILFIEQPVPQSVLSSWVPANYSRELDESIEVATNLHIWKLTGVSGGLKGWILNSTFKKKLKVALMGGGRSMVANSDVIADPKARDIDFLDSYAYERWECILHYMVGSKHEGISSDAVRVLLNAGLMVRDTDDSPVITSTGFQFLLLDMATQVWYFMLRYMETVESRGLDLAQCLTFLFQIHLGTLGWDYITDEMSENLQAFLQHLREFGLVYQRKRKAGRFYPTRLVIEMGQGNSRTSERMKSKERYIVVETNFRIYAMTDSDLKVALVALFTHMLYRFPNMAAGILTRDSVRTALRSGITAAQIVRFLTVHTHPQMQECGMPQTVIDQIYLWENERNRLTYTDGVLYSNINTPNDYETIKNYAAEIGALVWCDERRRNIVVSTDGHDDVRKFWKKQPKSDPF
;
A
#
# COMPACT_ATOMS: atom_id res chain seq x y z
N MET A 1 -22.66 -31.43 31.42
CA MET A 1 -23.08 -31.11 30.04
C MET A 1 -23.21 -29.61 29.92
N SER A 2 -22.09 -28.95 29.67
CA SER A 2 -21.93 -27.50 29.70
C SER A 2 -22.04 -27.00 28.25
N LYS A 3 -23.06 -26.22 27.93
CA LYS A 3 -23.19 -25.56 26.63
C LYS A 3 -22.49 -24.20 26.71
N GLU A 4 -21.35 -24.07 26.05
CA GLU A 4 -20.72 -22.79 25.73
C GLU A 4 -21.54 -22.04 24.66
N PRO A 5 -21.76 -20.72 24.76
CA PRO A 5 -22.35 -19.94 23.69
C PRO A 5 -21.26 -19.28 22.80
N SER A 6 -21.24 -19.71 21.54
CA SER A 6 -20.96 -18.93 20.32
C SER A 6 -20.00 -17.71 20.38
N SER A 7 -18.70 -17.96 20.22
CA SER A 7 -17.67 -16.94 19.91
C SER A 7 -17.67 -16.46 18.44
N SER A 8 -18.56 -16.99 17.60
CA SER A 8 -18.60 -16.73 16.15
C SER A 8 -19.36 -15.46 15.75
N LYS A 9 -20.16 -14.87 16.65
CA LYS A 9 -20.92 -13.64 16.37
C LYS A 9 -20.15 -12.36 16.69
N GLU A 10 -19.29 -12.35 17.71
CA GLU A 10 -18.45 -11.18 18.04
C GLU A 10 -17.38 -10.90 17.00
N LYS A 11 -16.78 -11.93 16.39
CA LYS A 11 -15.86 -11.75 15.25
C LYS A 11 -16.54 -11.15 14.01
N ARG A 12 -17.86 -11.25 13.86
CA ARG A 12 -18.60 -10.71 12.71
C ARG A 12 -18.83 -9.20 12.77
N LYS A 13 -18.76 -8.57 13.95
CA LYS A 13 -19.01 -7.13 14.11
C LYS A 13 -17.79 -6.24 13.78
N ASN A 14 -16.58 -6.76 13.93
CA ASN A 14 -15.36 -5.96 13.74
C ASN A 14 -14.90 -5.83 12.28
N LEU A 15 -15.55 -6.49 11.31
CA LEU A 15 -15.21 -6.38 9.88
C LEU A 15 -16.01 -5.32 9.10
N ARG A 16 -16.95 -4.62 9.75
CA ARG A 16 -17.84 -3.65 9.08
C ARG A 16 -17.90 -2.30 9.80
N LYS A 17 -16.76 -1.83 10.31
CA LYS A 17 -16.60 -0.38 10.49
C LYS A 17 -16.22 0.17 9.13
N ASP A 18 -17.15 0.93 8.54
CA ASP A 18 -16.92 1.76 7.36
C ASP A 18 -15.68 2.64 7.60
N GLU A 19 -14.52 2.19 7.10
CA GLU A 19 -13.42 3.08 6.79
C GLU A 19 -13.78 3.84 5.51
N GLY A 20 -14.68 4.80 5.64
CA GLY A 20 -14.95 5.77 4.60
C GLY A 20 -13.62 6.38 4.11
N SER A 21 -13.34 6.20 2.82
CA SER A 21 -12.38 7.01 2.06
C SER A 21 -10.95 7.13 2.63
N LYS A 22 -10.38 6.08 3.25
CA LYS A 22 -8.91 6.03 3.36
C LYS A 22 -8.34 5.67 2.00
N ILE A 23 -7.71 6.65 1.33
CA ILE A 23 -6.87 6.40 0.16
C ILE A 23 -5.74 5.47 0.61
N LEU A 24 -5.51 4.38 -0.11
CA LEU A 24 -4.40 3.47 0.16
C LEU A 24 -3.08 4.25 0.20
N LYS A 25 -2.57 4.47 1.42
CA LYS A 25 -1.27 5.12 1.64
C LYS A 25 -0.19 4.07 1.41
N VAL A 26 0.51 4.20 0.29
CA VAL A 26 1.69 3.39 0.02
C VAL A 26 2.85 4.02 0.76
N LEU A 27 3.45 3.27 1.68
CA LEU A 27 4.62 3.73 2.42
C LEU A 27 5.77 3.91 1.44
N THR A 28 6.47 5.03 1.54
CA THR A 28 7.73 5.18 0.82
C THR A 28 8.78 4.22 1.41
N LEU A 29 9.84 3.96 0.67
CA LEU A 29 10.91 3.09 1.15
C LEU A 29 11.54 3.60 2.45
N TYR A 30 11.74 4.91 2.61
CA TYR A 30 12.27 5.43 3.87
C TYR A 30 11.26 5.31 5.02
N GLU A 31 9.95 5.52 4.79
CA GLU A 31 8.91 5.33 5.81
C GLU A 31 8.83 3.88 6.30
N TYR A 32 9.05 2.92 5.41
CA TYR A 32 9.14 1.51 5.79
C TYR A 32 10.40 1.25 6.63
N LEU A 33 11.56 1.77 6.22
CA LEU A 33 12.81 1.58 6.95
C LEU A 33 12.76 2.19 8.36
N ILE A 34 12.11 3.35 8.53
CA ILE A 34 11.90 3.98 9.86
C ILE A 34 11.12 3.06 10.81
N LYS A 35 10.21 2.24 10.30
CA LYS A 35 9.43 1.30 11.12
C LYS A 35 10.21 0.05 11.53
N LEU A 36 11.36 -0.23 10.91
CA LEU A 36 12.14 -1.41 11.23
C LEU A 36 12.91 -1.22 12.55
N PRO A 37 13.12 -2.31 13.32
CA PRO A 37 13.94 -2.26 14.53
C PRO A 37 15.39 -1.84 14.22
N GLU A 38 16.01 -1.08 15.12
CA GLU A 38 17.40 -0.59 14.98
C GLU A 38 18.39 -1.73 14.71
N ALA A 39 18.21 -2.90 15.34
CA ALA A 39 19.06 -4.07 15.13
C ALA A 39 19.03 -4.59 13.68
N VAL A 40 17.87 -4.50 13.01
CA VAL A 40 17.73 -4.88 11.59
C VAL A 40 18.38 -3.81 10.71
N GLN A 41 18.20 -2.54 11.02
CA GLN A 41 18.82 -1.43 10.28
C GLN A 41 20.35 -1.48 10.33
N ASP A 42 20.95 -1.75 11.49
CA ASP A 42 22.40 -1.89 11.62
C ASP A 42 22.95 -3.05 10.78
N ARG A 43 22.23 -4.18 10.73
CA ARG A 43 22.55 -5.31 9.85
C ARG A 43 22.43 -4.92 8.38
N LEU A 44 21.39 -4.19 8.00
CA LEU A 44 21.19 -3.69 6.64
C LEU A 44 22.31 -2.74 6.20
N TYR A 45 22.71 -1.81 7.06
CA TYR A 45 23.80 -0.85 6.80
C TYR A 45 25.19 -1.47 6.80
N SER A 46 25.34 -2.74 7.19
CA SER A 46 26.60 -3.47 7.04
C SER A 46 26.93 -3.81 5.56
N HIS A 47 25.93 -3.73 4.68
CA HIS A 47 26.04 -4.08 3.26
C HIS A 47 26.07 -2.83 2.36
N PRO A 48 27.08 -2.69 1.46
CA PRO A 48 27.22 -1.53 0.58
C PRO A 48 26.00 -1.24 -0.34
N PRO A 49 25.34 -2.24 -0.97
CA PRO A 49 24.19 -1.99 -1.85
C PRO A 49 23.00 -1.35 -1.12
N THR A 50 22.78 -1.76 0.13
CA THR A 50 21.71 -1.20 0.96
C THR A 50 21.98 0.27 1.27
N CYS A 51 23.21 0.63 1.63
CA CYS A 51 23.58 2.04 1.88
C CYS A 51 23.36 2.92 0.63
N LEU A 52 23.71 2.42 -0.55
CA LEU A 52 23.52 3.16 -1.81
C LEU A 52 22.04 3.33 -2.15
N THR A 53 21.23 2.30 -1.94
CA THR A 53 19.78 2.35 -2.20
C THR A 53 19.10 3.33 -1.26
N VAL A 54 19.41 3.27 0.03
CA VAL A 54 18.88 4.21 1.02
C VAL A 54 19.32 5.64 0.70
N PHE A 55 20.58 5.83 0.32
CA PHE A 55 21.08 7.15 -0.10
C PHE A 55 20.30 7.72 -1.29
N ARG A 56 19.98 6.92 -2.32
CA ARG A 56 19.21 7.38 -3.51
C ARG A 56 17.76 7.79 -3.20
N VAL A 57 17.23 7.34 -2.06
CA VAL A 57 15.83 7.55 -1.67
C VAL A 57 15.68 8.69 -0.66
N LEU A 58 16.78 9.20 -0.11
CA LEU A 58 16.76 10.37 0.77
C LEU A 58 16.26 11.62 0.03
N PRO A 59 15.67 12.59 0.74
CA PRO A 59 15.39 13.92 0.18
C PRO A 59 16.65 14.56 -0.43
N ASP A 60 16.49 15.36 -1.49
CA ASP A 60 17.60 15.94 -2.25
C ASP A 60 18.59 16.70 -1.37
N ILE A 61 18.08 17.48 -0.39
CA ILE A 61 18.89 18.20 0.59
C ILE A 61 19.71 17.22 1.44
N ALA A 62 19.07 16.17 1.99
CA ALA A 62 19.76 15.16 2.78
C ALA A 62 20.83 14.41 1.97
N GLN A 63 20.60 14.15 0.67
CA GLN A 63 21.60 13.54 -0.21
C GLN A 63 22.84 14.43 -0.37
N GLN A 64 22.64 15.70 -0.72
CA GLN A 64 23.73 16.66 -0.92
C GLN A 64 24.57 16.82 0.35
N PHE A 65 23.91 16.92 1.49
CA PHE A 65 24.57 17.11 2.77
C PHE A 65 25.32 15.84 3.21
N THR A 66 24.72 14.66 3.01
CA THR A 66 25.38 13.38 3.27
C THR A 66 26.65 13.24 2.43
N LEU A 67 26.64 13.65 1.16
CA LEU A 67 27.85 13.64 0.31
C LEU A 67 28.93 14.61 0.81
N ARG A 68 28.55 15.83 1.22
CA ARG A 68 29.50 16.81 1.77
C ARG A 68 30.18 16.32 3.05
N ILE A 69 29.42 15.69 3.94
CA ILE A 69 29.91 15.20 5.23
C ILE A 69 30.62 13.83 5.10
N LEU A 70 30.41 13.10 3.99
CA LEU A 70 30.92 11.75 3.79
C LEU A 70 32.43 11.62 4.05
N PHE A 71 33.22 12.63 3.69
CA PHE A 71 34.67 12.62 3.85
C PHE A 71 35.16 13.36 5.11
N ILE A 72 34.26 14.01 5.85
CA ILE A 72 34.58 14.75 7.07
C ILE A 72 34.55 13.79 8.26
N GLU A 73 35.66 13.67 8.99
CA GLU A 73 35.73 12.81 10.20
C GLU A 73 35.23 13.52 11.47
N GLN A 74 35.20 14.84 11.49
CA GLN A 74 34.71 15.63 12.63
C GLN A 74 33.20 15.93 12.53
N PRO A 75 32.49 16.08 13.66
CA PRO A 75 31.09 16.50 13.65
C PRO A 75 30.94 17.93 13.12
N VAL A 76 29.98 18.14 12.21
CA VAL A 76 29.72 19.46 11.61
C VAL A 76 28.71 20.24 12.49
N PRO A 77 29.03 21.46 12.96
CA PRO A 77 28.11 22.25 13.79
C PRO A 77 26.78 22.57 13.09
N GLN A 78 25.69 22.63 13.85
CA GLN A 78 24.37 22.98 13.33
C GLN A 78 24.31 24.33 12.60
N SER A 79 25.01 25.34 13.13
CA SER A 79 25.07 26.67 12.54
C SER A 79 25.67 26.68 11.12
N VAL A 80 26.62 25.77 10.85
CA VAL A 80 27.25 25.64 9.53
C VAL A 80 26.29 24.99 8.52
N LEU A 81 25.44 24.07 8.96
CA LEU A 81 24.47 23.43 8.09
C LEU A 81 23.35 24.41 7.72
N SER A 82 22.87 25.19 8.69
CA SER A 82 21.88 26.23 8.43
C SER A 82 22.42 27.35 7.53
N SER A 83 23.73 27.59 7.49
CA SER A 83 24.32 28.59 6.58
C SER A 83 24.46 28.12 5.13
N TRP A 84 24.38 26.81 4.87
CA TRP A 84 24.45 26.25 3.52
C TRP A 84 23.13 26.34 2.75
N VAL A 85 22.02 26.66 3.43
CA VAL A 85 20.68 26.74 2.84
C VAL A 85 20.15 28.17 2.96
N PRO A 86 19.58 28.74 1.89
CA PRO A 86 18.86 30.01 1.99
C PRO A 86 17.69 29.93 2.98
N ALA A 87 17.38 31.03 3.68
CA ALA A 87 16.34 31.07 4.73
C ALA A 87 14.96 30.55 4.27
N ASN A 88 14.64 30.69 2.97
CA ASN A 88 13.39 30.23 2.36
C ASN A 88 13.18 28.71 2.44
N TYR A 89 14.25 27.92 2.48
CA TYR A 89 14.20 26.45 2.51
C TYR A 89 14.56 25.87 3.88
N SER A 90 14.50 26.68 4.93
CA SER A 90 14.80 26.26 6.31
C SER A 90 13.90 25.12 6.79
N ARG A 91 12.60 25.16 6.44
CA ARG A 91 11.65 24.10 6.77
C ARG A 91 11.99 22.76 6.11
N GLU A 92 12.33 22.78 4.82
CA GLU A 92 12.69 21.56 4.07
C GLU A 92 14.00 20.94 4.58
N LEU A 93 14.91 21.78 5.07
CA LEU A 93 16.13 21.33 5.74
C LEU A 93 15.79 20.59 7.04
N ASP A 94 14.92 21.14 7.88
CA ASP A 94 14.52 20.51 9.15
C ASP A 94 13.82 19.17 8.90
N GLU A 95 12.89 19.11 7.94
CA GLU A 95 12.21 17.87 7.52
C GLU A 95 13.21 16.83 6.99
N SER A 96 14.20 17.25 6.19
CA SER A 96 15.25 16.36 5.67
C SER A 96 16.18 15.81 6.76
N ILE A 97 16.54 16.64 7.74
CA ILE A 97 17.36 16.24 8.90
C ILE A 97 16.58 15.27 9.79
N GLU A 98 15.28 15.51 9.99
CA GLU A 98 14.41 14.62 10.75
C GLU A 98 14.37 13.23 10.10
N VAL A 99 14.16 13.16 8.78
CA VAL A 99 14.19 11.88 8.04
C VAL A 99 15.54 11.18 8.18
N ALA A 100 16.66 11.90 8.03
CA ALA A 100 18.01 11.31 8.15
C ALA A 100 18.35 10.84 9.58
N THR A 101 17.79 11.50 10.59
CA THR A 101 17.94 11.13 12.00
C THR A 101 17.07 9.91 12.34
N ASN A 102 15.83 9.87 11.84
CA ASN A 102 14.92 8.74 12.02
C ASN A 102 15.41 7.46 11.31
N LEU A 103 16.20 7.60 10.25
CA LEU A 103 16.89 6.48 9.60
C LEU A 103 18.24 6.12 10.27
N HIS A 104 18.59 6.75 11.39
CA HIS A 104 19.85 6.53 12.12
C HIS A 104 21.12 6.71 11.27
N ILE A 105 21.02 7.48 10.18
CA ILE A 105 22.14 7.83 9.30
C ILE A 105 22.94 8.96 9.94
N TRP A 106 22.24 9.95 10.50
CA TRP A 106 22.83 11.11 11.18
C TRP A 106 22.67 10.94 12.68
N LYS A 107 23.74 11.21 13.43
CA LYS A 107 23.76 11.18 14.90
C LYS A 107 24.14 12.56 15.41
N LEU A 108 23.39 13.03 16.40
CA LEU A 108 23.69 14.27 17.10
C LEU A 108 24.80 14.02 18.12
N THR A 109 25.93 14.72 17.99
CA THR A 109 27.09 14.59 18.89
C THR A 109 27.51 15.96 19.39
N GLY A 110 27.99 16.05 20.63
CA GLY A 110 28.57 17.27 21.17
C GLY A 110 29.93 17.57 20.53
N VAL A 111 30.10 18.81 20.07
CA VAL A 111 31.38 19.35 19.60
C VAL A 111 32.08 20.04 20.78
N SER A 112 33.40 20.21 20.70
CA SER A 112 34.17 21.02 21.64
C SER A 112 33.52 22.40 21.84
N GLY A 113 33.26 22.76 23.11
CA GLY A 113 32.56 23.99 23.47
C GLY A 113 31.05 23.87 23.73
N GLY A 114 30.49 22.65 23.81
CA GLY A 114 29.08 22.43 24.18
C GLY A 114 28.07 22.65 23.04
N LEU A 115 28.57 22.95 21.84
CA LEU A 115 27.75 23.08 20.64
C LEU A 115 27.33 21.70 20.12
N LYS A 116 26.13 21.63 19.55
CA LYS A 116 25.63 20.41 18.92
C LYS A 116 26.11 20.35 17.46
N GLY A 117 26.60 19.18 17.07
CA GLY A 117 27.03 18.89 15.70
C GLY A 117 26.45 17.58 15.20
N TRP A 118 26.42 17.43 13.88
CA TRP A 118 25.95 16.23 13.21
C TRP A 118 27.13 15.42 12.70
N ILE A 119 27.08 14.11 12.93
CA ILE A 119 28.03 13.14 12.41
C ILE A 119 27.29 11.98 11.73
N LEU A 120 27.85 11.46 10.64
CA LEU A 120 27.32 10.26 10.00
C LEU A 120 27.61 9.01 10.83
N ASN A 121 26.67 8.05 10.81
CA ASN A 121 26.89 6.73 11.36
C ASN A 121 28.14 6.09 10.73
N SER A 122 29.07 5.63 11.56
CA SER A 122 30.39 5.15 11.12
C SER A 122 30.29 3.93 10.21
N THR A 123 29.32 3.04 10.44
CA THR A 123 29.07 1.86 9.60
C THR A 123 28.54 2.29 8.23
N PHE A 124 27.49 3.12 8.20
CA PHE A 124 26.90 3.65 6.98
C PHE A 124 27.93 4.45 6.16
N LYS A 125 28.70 5.33 6.81
CA LYS A 125 29.75 6.13 6.20
C LYS A 125 30.80 5.26 5.50
N LYS A 126 31.32 4.23 6.18
CA LYS A 126 32.31 3.31 5.60
C LYS A 126 31.73 2.54 4.40
N LYS A 127 30.51 2.04 4.52
CA LYS A 127 29.88 1.21 3.48
C LYS A 127 29.40 2.01 2.28
N LEU A 128 28.93 3.25 2.48
CA LEU A 128 28.61 4.18 1.40
C LEU A 128 29.87 4.63 0.65
N LYS A 129 30.98 4.93 1.36
CA LYS A 129 32.30 5.18 0.74
C LYS A 129 32.71 4.02 -0.17
N VAL A 130 32.58 2.79 0.33
CA VAL A 130 32.86 1.55 -0.42
C VAL A 130 31.97 1.45 -1.67
N ALA A 131 30.66 1.69 -1.53
CA ALA A 131 29.71 1.63 -2.65
C ALA A 131 29.99 2.69 -3.74
N LEU A 132 30.36 3.92 -3.37
CA LEU A 132 30.61 5.02 -4.31
C LEU A 132 31.97 4.92 -5.01
N MET A 133 33.00 4.43 -4.30
CA MET A 133 34.36 4.32 -4.83
C MET A 133 34.64 2.95 -5.48
N GLY A 134 33.61 2.12 -5.68
CA GLY A 134 33.75 0.82 -6.35
C GLY A 134 34.50 -0.25 -5.55
N GLY A 135 34.53 -0.12 -4.22
CA GLY A 135 35.11 -1.14 -3.33
C GLY A 135 34.08 -2.20 -2.93
N GLY A 136 34.55 -3.39 -2.55
CA GLY A 136 33.75 -4.41 -1.87
C GLY A 136 33.27 -5.57 -2.75
N ARG A 137 32.93 -6.70 -2.10
CA ARG A 137 32.29 -7.85 -2.74
C ARG A 137 30.77 -7.62 -2.80
N SER A 138 30.21 -7.59 -4.00
CA SER A 138 28.77 -7.68 -4.24
C SER A 138 28.29 -9.08 -3.82
N MET A 139 27.12 -9.25 -3.19
CA MET A 139 26.62 -10.61 -2.85
C MET A 139 26.20 -11.41 -4.09
N VAL A 140 26.24 -10.78 -5.26
CA VAL A 140 25.88 -11.34 -6.54
C VAL A 140 26.93 -10.82 -7.52
N ALA A 141 27.80 -11.71 -7.95
CA ALA A 141 28.82 -11.40 -8.93
C ALA A 141 28.15 -11.18 -10.29
N ASN A 142 28.52 -10.09 -10.97
CA ASN A 142 28.19 -9.93 -12.39
C ASN A 142 28.92 -11.02 -13.17
N SER A 143 28.25 -11.57 -14.18
CA SER A 143 28.77 -12.59 -15.09
C SER A 143 29.79 -12.05 -16.09
N ASP A 144 30.46 -10.91 -15.83
CA ASP A 144 31.42 -10.20 -16.71
C ASP A 144 32.47 -11.13 -17.36
N VAL A 145 32.69 -12.31 -16.79
CA VAL A 145 33.68 -13.29 -17.22
C VAL A 145 33.14 -14.32 -18.24
N ILE A 146 31.83 -14.59 -18.32
CA ILE A 146 31.25 -15.63 -19.20
C ILE A 146 29.88 -15.21 -19.76
N ALA A 147 29.84 -14.77 -21.02
CA ALA A 147 28.61 -14.46 -21.74
C ALA A 147 27.63 -15.65 -21.74
N ASP A 148 26.34 -15.40 -21.43
CA ASP A 148 25.33 -16.44 -21.50
C ASP A 148 25.10 -16.85 -22.96
N PRO A 149 25.32 -18.12 -23.36
CA PRO A 149 25.02 -18.60 -24.70
C PRO A 149 23.53 -18.49 -25.06
N LYS A 150 22.64 -18.22 -24.10
CA LYS A 150 21.19 -18.04 -24.27
C LYS A 150 20.69 -16.75 -23.62
N ALA A 151 21.47 -15.68 -23.75
CA ALA A 151 21.07 -14.34 -23.36
C ALA A 151 19.69 -13.99 -23.93
N ARG A 152 18.89 -13.29 -23.12
CA ARG A 152 17.57 -12.79 -23.51
C ARG A 152 17.62 -11.31 -23.72
N ASP A 153 16.90 -10.86 -24.74
CA ASP A 153 16.77 -9.45 -25.04
C ASP A 153 15.91 -8.73 -23.99
N ILE A 154 16.11 -7.43 -23.87
CA ILE A 154 15.41 -6.56 -22.93
C ILE A 154 13.91 -6.57 -23.22
N ASP A 155 13.51 -6.55 -24.49
CA ASP A 155 12.08 -6.59 -24.89
C ASP A 155 11.39 -7.90 -24.48
N PHE A 156 12.13 -9.02 -24.49
CA PHE A 156 11.63 -10.30 -23.99
C PHE A 156 11.43 -10.27 -22.47
N LEU A 157 12.39 -9.71 -21.72
CA LEU A 157 12.30 -9.57 -20.26
C LEU A 157 11.12 -8.68 -19.85
N ASP A 158 10.88 -7.61 -20.59
CA ASP A 158 9.74 -6.71 -20.38
C ASP A 158 8.41 -7.43 -20.61
N SER A 159 8.30 -8.17 -21.73
CA SER A 159 7.09 -8.94 -22.05
C SER A 159 6.81 -10.03 -21.00
N TYR A 160 7.86 -10.76 -20.58
CA TYR A 160 7.77 -11.78 -19.52
C TYR A 160 7.29 -11.18 -18.19
N ALA A 161 7.89 -10.07 -17.76
CA ALA A 161 7.54 -9.42 -16.51
C ALA A 161 6.09 -8.93 -16.52
N TYR A 162 5.65 -8.36 -17.64
CA TYR A 162 4.30 -7.87 -17.85
C TYR A 162 3.26 -8.99 -17.80
N GLU A 163 3.43 -10.05 -18.59
CA GLU A 163 2.52 -11.21 -18.59
C GLU A 163 2.38 -11.83 -17.19
N ARG A 164 3.49 -11.96 -16.47
CA ARG A 164 3.48 -12.53 -15.10
C ARG A 164 2.76 -11.64 -14.11
N TRP A 165 2.97 -10.33 -14.19
CA TRP A 165 2.27 -9.39 -13.33
C TRP A 165 0.78 -9.31 -13.67
N GLU A 166 0.41 -9.26 -14.95
CA GLU A 166 -0.99 -9.28 -15.39
C GLU A 166 -1.73 -10.53 -14.91
N CYS A 167 -1.09 -11.71 -14.88
CA CYS A 167 -1.68 -12.89 -14.27
C CYS A 167 -2.13 -12.65 -12.82
N ILE A 168 -1.29 -12.00 -12.00
CA ILE A 168 -1.63 -11.67 -10.60
C ILE A 168 -2.84 -10.72 -10.56
N LEU A 169 -2.85 -9.68 -11.39
CA LEU A 169 -3.94 -8.71 -11.44
C LEU A 169 -5.25 -9.33 -11.95
N HIS A 170 -5.19 -10.23 -12.93
CA HIS A 170 -6.33 -10.96 -13.48
C HIS A 170 -7.08 -11.76 -12.42
N TYR A 171 -6.33 -12.41 -11.53
CA TYR A 171 -6.93 -13.15 -10.41
C TYR A 171 -7.59 -12.26 -9.38
N MET A 172 -7.08 -11.04 -9.16
CA MET A 172 -7.78 -10.08 -8.31
C MET A 172 -9.17 -9.73 -8.86
N VAL A 173 -9.33 -9.74 -10.18
CA VAL A 173 -10.60 -9.43 -10.86
C VAL A 173 -11.47 -10.70 -11.03
N GLY A 174 -10.99 -11.87 -10.59
CA GLY A 174 -11.75 -13.12 -10.62
C GLY A 174 -11.80 -13.80 -12.00
N SER A 175 -10.92 -13.42 -12.94
CA SER A 175 -10.78 -14.19 -14.18
C SER A 175 -10.07 -15.52 -13.91
N LYS A 176 -10.55 -16.60 -14.53
CA LYS A 176 -9.99 -17.96 -14.40
C LYS A 176 -8.67 -18.08 -15.18
N HIS A 177 -7.64 -17.34 -14.78
CA HIS A 177 -6.30 -17.54 -15.33
C HIS A 177 -5.58 -18.62 -14.52
N GLU A 178 -5.33 -19.75 -15.17
CA GLU A 178 -4.50 -20.83 -14.66
C GLU A 178 -3.03 -20.40 -14.69
N GLY A 179 -2.36 -20.31 -13.54
CA GLY A 179 -0.91 -20.06 -13.52
C GLY A 179 -0.34 -19.28 -12.33
N ILE A 180 -1.17 -18.90 -11.35
CA ILE A 180 -0.72 -18.09 -10.22
C ILE A 180 -0.22 -18.99 -9.10
N SER A 181 0.87 -18.57 -8.46
CA SER A 181 1.41 -19.31 -7.33
C SER A 181 0.57 -19.13 -6.08
N SER A 182 0.46 -20.18 -5.28
CA SER A 182 -0.17 -20.13 -3.95
C SER A 182 0.42 -19.05 -3.06
N ASP A 183 1.70 -18.74 -3.26
CA ASP A 183 2.40 -17.71 -2.52
C ASP A 183 1.95 -16.30 -2.87
N ALA A 184 1.72 -16.01 -4.14
CA ALA A 184 1.15 -14.73 -4.57
C ALA A 184 -0.25 -14.53 -3.98
N VAL A 185 -1.10 -15.57 -4.02
CA VAL A 185 -2.45 -15.54 -3.43
C VAL A 185 -2.38 -15.27 -1.92
N ARG A 186 -1.46 -15.93 -1.21
CA ARG A 186 -1.27 -15.71 0.23
C ARG A 186 -0.85 -14.28 0.55
N VAL A 187 0.00 -13.66 -0.28
CA VAL A 187 0.37 -12.25 -0.12
C VAL A 187 -0.83 -11.34 -0.33
N LEU A 188 -1.65 -11.58 -1.37
CA LEU A 188 -2.87 -10.79 -1.62
C LEU A 188 -3.87 -10.86 -0.47
N LEU A 189 -4.08 -12.05 0.10
CA LEU A 189 -4.96 -12.25 1.26
C LEU A 189 -4.42 -11.59 2.52
N ASN A 190 -3.12 -11.76 2.81
CA ASN A 190 -2.49 -11.15 3.99
C ASN A 190 -2.42 -9.62 3.90
N ALA A 191 -2.24 -9.09 2.69
CA ALA A 191 -2.29 -7.65 2.42
C ALA A 191 -3.71 -7.06 2.56
N GLY A 192 -4.74 -7.91 2.72
CA GLY A 192 -6.13 -7.50 2.75
C GLY A 192 -6.63 -6.98 1.40
N LEU A 193 -5.95 -7.30 0.29
CA LEU A 193 -6.36 -6.93 -1.07
C LEU A 193 -7.46 -7.86 -1.60
N MET A 194 -7.54 -9.07 -1.05
CA MET A 194 -8.61 -10.03 -1.32
C MET A 194 -9.08 -10.66 -0.01
N VAL A 195 -10.35 -11.06 0.03
CA VAL A 195 -10.96 -11.78 1.15
C VAL A 195 -11.66 -13.01 0.58
N ARG A 196 -11.56 -14.15 1.26
CA ARG A 196 -12.33 -15.34 0.92
C ARG A 196 -13.75 -15.15 1.45
N ASP A 197 -14.73 -15.21 0.55
CA ASP A 197 -16.15 -15.16 0.94
C ASP A 197 -16.61 -16.52 1.49
N THR A 198 -17.89 -16.61 1.88
CA THR A 198 -18.52 -17.82 2.44
C THR A 198 -18.38 -19.08 1.59
N ASP A 199 -18.21 -18.93 0.28
CA ASP A 199 -18.01 -20.03 -0.68
C ASP A 199 -16.51 -20.33 -0.97
N ASP A 200 -15.59 -19.81 -0.15
CA ASP A 200 -14.13 -19.87 -0.32
C ASP A 200 -13.59 -19.25 -1.63
N SER A 201 -14.46 -18.62 -2.42
CA SER A 201 -14.06 -17.85 -3.59
C SER A 201 -13.38 -16.54 -3.17
N PRO A 202 -12.21 -16.21 -3.73
CA PRO A 202 -11.49 -14.98 -3.40
C PRO A 202 -12.20 -13.78 -4.06
N VAL A 203 -12.65 -12.83 -3.24
CA VAL A 203 -13.32 -11.59 -3.66
C VAL A 203 -12.40 -10.41 -3.39
N ILE A 204 -12.37 -9.45 -4.30
CA ILE A 204 -11.59 -8.22 -4.15
C ILE A 204 -12.16 -7.33 -3.04
N THR A 205 -11.28 -6.71 -2.26
CA THR A 205 -11.67 -5.72 -1.24
C THR A 205 -11.65 -4.29 -1.80
N SER A 206 -12.16 -3.33 -1.03
CA SER A 206 -12.05 -1.90 -1.35
C SER A 206 -10.59 -1.45 -1.53
N THR A 207 -9.68 -1.95 -0.70
CA THR A 207 -8.24 -1.69 -0.77
C THR A 207 -7.61 -2.41 -1.96
N GLY A 208 -8.07 -3.63 -2.28
CA GLY A 208 -7.71 -4.36 -3.50
C GLY A 208 -8.04 -3.59 -4.76
N PHE A 209 -9.22 -2.98 -4.83
CA PHE A 209 -9.58 -2.13 -5.95
C PHE A 209 -8.69 -0.89 -6.03
N GLN A 210 -8.46 -0.19 -4.92
CA GLN A 210 -7.53 0.95 -4.90
C GLN A 210 -6.12 0.56 -5.36
N PHE A 211 -5.65 -0.63 -5.02
CA PHE A 211 -4.37 -1.16 -5.47
C PHE A 211 -4.32 -1.30 -7.00
N LEU A 212 -5.39 -1.81 -7.63
CA LEU A 212 -5.48 -1.90 -9.10
C LEU A 212 -5.44 -0.54 -9.81
N LEU A 213 -5.77 0.55 -9.11
CA LEU A 213 -5.72 1.92 -9.63
C LEU A 213 -4.35 2.58 -9.54
N LEU A 214 -3.40 1.97 -8.82
CA LEU A 214 -2.05 2.51 -8.69
C LEU A 214 -1.25 2.28 -9.96
N ASP A 215 -0.20 3.07 -10.18
CA ASP A 215 0.79 2.77 -11.21
C ASP A 215 1.53 1.47 -10.90
N MET A 216 2.00 0.79 -11.94
CA MET A 216 2.65 -0.52 -11.83
C MET A 216 3.85 -0.53 -10.86
N ALA A 217 4.69 0.52 -10.88
CA ALA A 217 5.86 0.59 -10.01
C ALA A 217 5.45 0.68 -8.53
N THR A 218 4.41 1.46 -8.23
CA THR A 218 3.83 1.57 -6.89
C THR A 218 3.08 0.29 -6.48
N GLN A 219 2.36 -0.36 -7.39
CA GLN A 219 1.73 -1.67 -7.13
C GLN A 219 2.76 -2.71 -6.72
N VAL A 220 3.81 -2.87 -7.53
CA VAL A 220 4.91 -3.82 -7.25
C VAL A 220 5.55 -3.50 -5.91
N TRP A 221 5.81 -2.23 -5.62
CA TRP A 221 6.38 -1.82 -4.34
C TRP A 221 5.48 -2.15 -3.15
N TYR A 222 4.19 -1.80 -3.23
CA TYR A 222 3.21 -2.12 -2.18
C TYR A 222 3.11 -3.63 -1.94
N PHE A 223 3.06 -4.42 -3.02
CA PHE A 223 3.02 -5.88 -2.96
C PHE A 223 4.28 -6.43 -2.29
N MET A 224 5.45 -5.92 -2.64
CA MET A 224 6.72 -6.34 -2.05
C MET A 224 6.83 -5.97 -0.57
N LEU A 225 6.34 -4.80 -0.16
CA LEU A 225 6.26 -4.44 1.26
C LEU A 225 5.41 -5.41 2.06
N ARG A 226 4.22 -5.74 1.55
CA ARG A 226 3.33 -6.74 2.18
C ARG A 226 3.93 -8.13 2.17
N TYR A 227 4.68 -8.49 1.13
CA TYR A 227 5.44 -9.72 1.12
C TYR A 227 6.48 -9.73 2.25
N MET A 228 7.25 -8.64 2.43
CA MET A 228 8.29 -8.53 3.47
C MET A 228 7.75 -8.67 4.89
N GLU A 229 6.56 -8.14 5.19
CA GLU A 229 5.87 -8.35 6.47
C GLU A 229 5.58 -9.84 6.75
N THR A 230 5.50 -10.68 5.71
CA THR A 230 5.24 -12.13 5.85
C THR A 230 6.51 -13.00 5.82
N VAL A 231 7.69 -12.41 5.57
CA VAL A 231 8.95 -13.15 5.38
C VAL A 231 9.35 -13.91 6.65
N GLU A 232 9.23 -13.29 7.82
CA GLU A 232 9.59 -13.92 9.11
C GLU A 232 8.69 -15.13 9.42
N SER A 233 7.40 -15.06 9.09
CA SER A 233 6.47 -16.18 9.26
C SER A 233 6.80 -17.40 8.39
N ARG A 234 7.60 -17.20 7.33
CA ARG A 234 8.06 -18.24 6.40
C ARG A 234 9.43 -18.80 6.79
N GLY A 235 10.03 -18.35 7.88
CA GLY A 235 11.37 -18.76 8.32
C GLY A 235 12.52 -18.15 7.51
N LEU A 236 12.24 -17.09 6.74
CA LEU A 236 13.25 -16.35 5.99
C LEU A 236 13.79 -15.18 6.83
N ASP A 237 15.07 -14.85 6.66
CA ASP A 237 15.70 -13.71 7.34
C ASP A 237 15.40 -12.40 6.58
N LEU A 238 14.68 -11.49 7.25
CA LEU A 238 14.24 -10.22 6.68
C LEU A 238 15.44 -9.36 6.21
N ALA A 239 16.52 -9.31 7.00
CA ALA A 239 17.68 -8.49 6.67
C ALA A 239 18.39 -8.96 5.40
N GLN A 240 18.53 -10.29 5.22
CA GLN A 240 19.11 -10.88 4.01
C GLN A 240 18.22 -10.66 2.79
N CYS A 241 16.90 -10.84 2.92
CA CYS A 241 15.96 -10.65 1.82
C CYS A 241 15.93 -9.20 1.34
N LEU A 242 15.90 -8.23 2.27
CA LEU A 242 15.94 -6.80 1.95
C LEU A 242 17.28 -6.40 1.31
N THR A 243 18.41 -6.89 1.83
CA THR A 243 19.73 -6.64 1.24
C THR A 243 19.79 -7.14 -0.20
N PHE A 244 19.29 -8.36 -0.44
CA PHE A 244 19.22 -8.92 -1.78
C PHE A 244 18.28 -8.13 -2.71
N LEU A 245 17.11 -7.75 -2.22
CA LEU A 245 16.13 -6.93 -2.97
C LEU A 245 16.74 -5.57 -3.39
N PHE A 246 17.42 -4.88 -2.48
CA PHE A 246 18.09 -3.61 -2.80
C PHE A 246 19.23 -3.79 -3.79
N GLN A 247 19.94 -4.91 -3.71
CA GLN A 247 21.00 -5.20 -4.66
C GLN A 247 20.46 -5.45 -6.08
N ILE A 248 19.38 -6.22 -6.24
CA ILE A 248 18.77 -6.44 -7.56
C ILE A 248 18.08 -5.19 -8.10
N HIS A 249 17.58 -4.31 -7.21
CA HIS A 249 17.05 -2.99 -7.58
C HIS A 249 18.12 -2.08 -8.19
N LEU A 250 19.36 -2.19 -7.70
CA LEU A 250 20.53 -1.51 -8.28
C LEU A 250 21.12 -2.23 -9.50
N GLY A 251 20.53 -3.35 -9.90
CA GLY A 251 20.99 -4.14 -11.04
C GLY A 251 20.81 -3.42 -12.37
N THR A 252 21.57 -3.86 -13.37
CA THR A 252 21.49 -3.37 -14.75
C THR A 252 20.59 -4.26 -15.58
N LEU A 253 19.69 -3.65 -16.36
CA LEU A 253 18.81 -4.38 -17.27
C LEU A 253 19.62 -5.13 -18.33
N GLY A 254 19.22 -6.37 -18.61
CA GLY A 254 19.86 -7.23 -19.63
C GLY A 254 21.11 -7.97 -19.15
N TRP A 255 21.57 -7.71 -17.93
CA TRP A 255 22.72 -8.40 -17.34
C TRP A 255 22.27 -9.64 -16.57
N ASP A 256 23.06 -10.72 -16.66
CA ASP A 256 22.87 -11.91 -15.85
C ASP A 256 23.74 -11.92 -14.59
N TYR A 257 23.18 -12.57 -13.59
CA TYR A 257 23.70 -12.59 -12.24
C TYR A 257 23.77 -14.03 -11.74
N ILE A 258 24.90 -14.40 -11.13
CA ILE A 258 25.18 -15.78 -10.72
C ILE A 258 24.53 -16.10 -9.37
N THR A 259 23.96 -17.30 -9.23
CA THR A 259 23.28 -17.77 -8.00
C THR A 259 24.10 -18.74 -7.16
N ASP A 260 25.33 -19.07 -7.56
CA ASP A 260 26.12 -20.18 -7.00
C ASP A 260 26.50 -19.97 -5.51
N GLU A 261 26.61 -18.72 -5.04
CA GLU A 261 26.93 -18.39 -3.64
C GLU A 261 25.69 -18.11 -2.77
N MET A 262 24.48 -18.35 -3.27
CA MET A 262 23.23 -18.02 -2.56
C MET A 262 22.84 -19.11 -1.55
N SER A 263 22.45 -18.71 -0.34
CA SER A 263 21.90 -19.62 0.68
C SER A 263 20.56 -20.22 0.23
N GLU A 264 20.17 -21.37 0.80
CA GLU A 264 18.88 -22.03 0.47
C GLU A 264 17.68 -21.10 0.69
N ASN A 265 17.72 -20.30 1.76
CA ASN A 265 16.70 -19.28 2.05
C ASN A 265 16.60 -18.23 0.93
N LEU A 266 17.74 -17.79 0.41
CA LEU A 266 17.80 -16.78 -0.64
C LEU A 266 17.39 -17.37 -2.00
N GLN A 267 17.68 -18.65 -2.25
CA GLN A 267 17.18 -19.36 -3.42
C GLN A 267 15.66 -19.52 -3.39
N ALA A 268 15.07 -19.81 -2.22
CA ALA A 268 13.62 -19.85 -2.05
C ALA A 268 13.00 -18.46 -2.29
N PHE A 269 13.60 -17.40 -1.75
CA PHE A 269 13.16 -16.03 -2.01
C PHE A 269 13.24 -15.68 -3.51
N LEU A 270 14.32 -16.08 -4.18
CA LEU A 270 14.50 -15.87 -5.62
C LEU A 270 13.41 -16.58 -6.44
N GLN A 271 12.96 -17.76 -6.02
CA GLN A 271 11.82 -18.43 -6.67
C GLN A 271 10.52 -17.65 -6.51
N HIS A 272 10.24 -17.05 -5.35
CA HIS A 272 9.06 -16.20 -5.19
C HIS A 272 9.15 -14.96 -6.08
N LEU A 273 10.32 -14.30 -6.14
CA LEU A 273 10.53 -13.17 -7.05
C LEU A 273 10.33 -13.55 -8.53
N ARG A 274 10.71 -14.78 -8.90
CA ARG A 274 10.50 -15.32 -10.25
C ARG A 274 9.03 -15.52 -10.56
N GLU A 275 8.26 -16.03 -9.59
CA GLU A 275 6.82 -16.21 -9.71
C GLU A 275 6.08 -14.89 -9.84
N PHE A 276 6.56 -13.84 -9.17
CA PHE A 276 6.02 -12.48 -9.29
C PHE A 276 6.43 -11.77 -10.60
N GLY A 277 7.33 -12.37 -11.39
CA GLY A 277 7.86 -11.75 -12.60
C GLY A 277 8.92 -10.67 -12.35
N LEU A 278 9.41 -10.51 -11.12
CA LEU A 278 10.44 -9.53 -10.77
C LEU A 278 11.83 -9.94 -11.25
N VAL A 279 12.08 -11.24 -11.33
CA VAL A 279 13.29 -11.81 -11.92
C VAL A 279 12.92 -12.86 -12.94
N TYR A 280 13.74 -13.01 -13.96
CA TYR A 280 13.65 -14.09 -14.92
C TYR A 280 14.74 -15.14 -14.65
N GLN A 281 14.32 -16.39 -14.50
CA GLN A 281 15.19 -17.55 -14.53
C GLN A 281 14.65 -18.60 -15.47
N ARG A 282 15.52 -19.12 -16.33
CA ARG A 282 15.17 -20.12 -17.33
C ARG A 282 14.70 -21.45 -16.72
N LYS A 283 15.31 -21.87 -15.60
CA LYS A 283 14.94 -23.06 -14.81
C LYS A 283 14.98 -22.72 -13.33
N ARG A 284 14.20 -23.43 -12.50
CA ARG A 284 14.15 -23.24 -11.04
C ARG A 284 15.51 -23.33 -10.35
N LYS A 285 16.42 -24.15 -10.88
CA LYS A 285 17.80 -24.34 -10.38
C LYS A 285 18.85 -23.85 -11.37
N ALA A 286 18.50 -22.88 -12.22
CA ALA A 286 19.50 -22.28 -13.10
C ALA A 286 20.48 -21.46 -12.26
N GLY A 287 21.79 -21.61 -12.52
CA GLY A 287 22.86 -20.87 -11.85
C GLY A 287 22.88 -19.36 -12.14
N ARG A 288 21.91 -18.86 -12.92
CA ARG A 288 21.86 -17.49 -13.44
C ARG A 288 20.44 -16.93 -13.41
N PHE A 289 20.29 -15.65 -13.14
CA PHE A 289 19.03 -14.92 -13.22
C PHE A 289 19.22 -13.53 -13.83
N TYR A 290 18.11 -12.97 -14.33
CA TYR A 290 18.03 -11.64 -14.92
C TYR A 290 17.02 -10.79 -14.15
N PRO A 291 17.40 -9.65 -13.57
CA PRO A 291 16.46 -8.66 -13.05
C PRO A 291 15.57 -8.14 -14.17
N THR A 292 14.27 -8.05 -13.90
CA THR A 292 13.32 -7.40 -14.82
C THR A 292 13.20 -5.93 -14.50
N ARG A 293 12.58 -5.17 -15.40
CA ARG A 293 12.38 -3.75 -15.18
C ARG A 293 11.45 -3.44 -14.00
N LEU A 294 10.53 -4.34 -13.66
CA LEU A 294 9.65 -4.18 -12.50
C LEU A 294 10.43 -4.04 -11.19
N VAL A 295 11.54 -4.76 -11.01
CA VAL A 295 12.32 -4.70 -9.76
C VAL A 295 13.24 -3.47 -9.71
N ILE A 296 13.75 -3.04 -10.86
CA ILE A 296 14.67 -1.90 -10.98
C ILE A 296 13.94 -0.57 -10.84
N GLU A 297 12.72 -0.47 -11.36
CA GLU A 297 11.92 0.75 -11.29
C GLU A 297 10.94 0.76 -10.10
N MET A 298 10.94 -0.30 -9.30
CA MET A 298 10.09 -0.43 -8.11
C MET A 298 10.29 0.75 -7.15
N GLY A 299 9.21 1.43 -6.77
CA GLY A 299 9.25 2.56 -5.85
C GLY A 299 9.78 3.88 -6.45
N GLN A 300 10.12 3.92 -7.74
CA GLN A 300 10.44 5.16 -8.45
C GLN A 300 9.17 5.71 -9.12
N GLY A 301 8.59 6.77 -8.56
CA GLY A 301 7.32 7.35 -9.05
C GLY A 301 7.36 7.93 -10.47
N ASN A 302 8.55 8.18 -11.02
CA ASN A 302 8.78 8.72 -12.37
C ASN A 302 9.56 7.73 -13.25
N SER A 303 9.04 6.52 -13.35
CA SER A 303 9.66 5.46 -14.16
C SER A 303 9.42 5.66 -15.68
N ARG A 304 10.42 5.29 -16.51
CA ARG A 304 10.30 5.26 -17.98
C ARG A 304 9.31 4.20 -18.46
N THR A 305 9.10 3.11 -17.72
CA THR A 305 7.94 2.23 -18.00
C THR A 305 6.65 2.94 -17.77
N SER A 306 6.51 3.68 -16.66
CA SER A 306 5.31 4.46 -16.39
C SER A 306 5.05 5.48 -17.50
N GLU A 307 6.06 6.09 -18.12
CA GLU A 307 5.86 6.99 -19.27
C GLU A 307 5.44 6.25 -20.56
N ARG A 308 6.13 5.15 -20.90
CA ARG A 308 5.80 4.34 -22.08
C ARG A 308 4.43 3.64 -21.93
N MET A 309 3.99 3.39 -20.69
CA MET A 309 2.70 2.78 -20.34
C MET A 309 1.58 3.81 -20.15
N LYS A 310 1.84 5.01 -19.63
CA LYS A 310 0.86 6.11 -19.52
C LYS A 310 0.20 6.43 -20.86
N SER A 311 0.93 6.33 -21.96
CA SER A 311 0.38 6.50 -23.31
C SER A 311 -0.63 5.41 -23.69
N LYS A 312 -0.46 4.18 -23.18
CA LYS A 312 -1.38 3.03 -23.36
C LYS A 312 -2.47 2.95 -22.29
N GLU A 313 -2.42 3.77 -21.24
CA GLU A 313 -3.37 3.76 -20.12
C GLU A 313 -4.57 4.70 -20.32
N ARG A 314 -4.54 5.58 -21.32
CA ARG A 314 -5.65 6.51 -21.63
C ARG A 314 -6.52 5.96 -22.76
N TYR A 315 -7.39 5.03 -22.44
CA TYR A 315 -8.18 4.26 -23.41
C TYR A 315 -9.69 4.39 -23.22
N ILE A 316 -10.17 5.11 -22.21
CA ILE A 316 -11.59 5.15 -21.87
C ILE A 316 -12.25 6.42 -22.42
N VAL A 317 -13.41 6.25 -23.06
CA VAL A 317 -14.33 7.33 -23.45
C VAL A 317 -15.67 7.09 -22.77
N VAL A 318 -16.23 8.10 -22.12
CA VAL A 318 -17.52 8.05 -21.43
C VAL A 318 -18.49 9.04 -22.08
N GLU A 319 -19.67 8.58 -22.46
CA GLU A 319 -20.73 9.40 -23.07
C GLU A 319 -21.80 9.82 -22.05
N THR A 320 -22.59 10.83 -22.39
CA THR A 320 -23.71 11.34 -21.58
C THR A 320 -24.87 10.35 -21.41
N ASN A 321 -24.93 9.32 -22.26
CA ASN A 321 -25.90 8.22 -22.22
C ASN A 321 -25.45 7.05 -21.32
N PHE A 322 -24.45 7.26 -20.46
CA PHE A 322 -23.86 6.26 -19.56
C PHE A 322 -23.11 5.11 -20.26
N ARG A 323 -22.83 5.20 -21.57
CA ARG A 323 -21.98 4.24 -22.27
C ARG A 323 -20.51 4.55 -22.05
N ILE A 324 -19.74 3.48 -21.91
CA ILE A 324 -18.29 3.49 -21.76
C ILE A 324 -17.69 2.69 -22.90
N TYR A 325 -16.75 3.29 -23.61
CA TYR A 325 -15.96 2.64 -24.65
C TYR A 325 -14.51 2.56 -24.18
N ALA A 326 -14.00 1.35 -24.04
CA ALA A 326 -12.62 1.07 -23.69
C ALA A 326 -11.86 0.66 -24.97
N MET A 327 -11.01 1.54 -25.48
CA MET A 327 -10.18 1.36 -26.68
C MET A 327 -8.91 0.57 -26.34
N THR A 328 -9.09 -0.70 -25.99
CA THR A 328 -7.98 -1.58 -25.59
C THR A 328 -8.18 -3.01 -26.08
N ASP A 329 -7.06 -3.66 -26.37
CA ASP A 329 -6.90 -5.08 -26.66
C ASP A 329 -6.65 -5.92 -25.40
N SER A 330 -6.19 -5.31 -24.29
CA SER A 330 -5.91 -6.00 -23.03
C SER A 330 -7.18 -6.43 -22.30
N ASP A 331 -7.29 -7.74 -22.06
CA ASP A 331 -8.42 -8.32 -21.34
C ASP A 331 -8.46 -7.90 -19.86
N LEU A 332 -7.30 -7.57 -19.27
CA LEU A 332 -7.24 -7.06 -17.89
C LEU A 332 -7.98 -5.73 -17.78
N LYS A 333 -7.69 -4.80 -18.69
CA LYS A 333 -8.33 -3.48 -18.72
C LYS A 333 -9.83 -3.59 -18.95
N VAL A 334 -10.26 -4.51 -19.81
CA VAL A 334 -11.68 -4.80 -20.01
C VAL A 334 -12.31 -5.36 -18.73
N ALA A 335 -11.64 -6.29 -18.05
CA ALA A 335 -12.11 -6.87 -16.79
C ALA A 335 -12.22 -5.81 -15.67
N LEU A 336 -11.29 -4.86 -15.60
CA LEU A 336 -11.35 -3.72 -14.67
C LEU A 336 -12.57 -2.85 -14.90
N VAL A 337 -12.90 -2.54 -16.16
CA VAL A 337 -14.11 -1.79 -16.52
C VAL A 337 -15.37 -2.62 -16.20
N ALA A 338 -15.33 -3.94 -16.39
CA ALA A 338 -16.44 -4.85 -16.11
C ALA A 338 -16.78 -4.96 -14.60
N LEU A 339 -15.88 -4.55 -13.69
CA LEU A 339 -16.16 -4.57 -12.25
C LEU A 339 -17.32 -3.65 -11.85
N PHE A 340 -17.54 -2.55 -12.58
CA PHE A 340 -18.57 -1.56 -12.26
C PHE A 340 -19.50 -1.22 -13.44
N THR A 341 -19.28 -1.83 -14.61
CA THR A 341 -20.13 -1.69 -15.80
C THR A 341 -20.74 -3.01 -16.21
N HIS A 342 -21.86 -2.95 -16.93
CA HIS A 342 -22.37 -4.09 -17.65
C HIS A 342 -21.78 -4.09 -19.07
N MET A 343 -20.92 -5.06 -19.38
CA MET A 343 -20.30 -5.18 -20.71
C MET A 343 -21.35 -5.61 -21.75
N LEU A 344 -21.40 -4.89 -22.88
CA LEU A 344 -22.35 -5.14 -23.96
C LEU A 344 -21.68 -5.89 -25.12
N TYR A 345 -20.54 -5.38 -25.59
CA TYR A 345 -19.83 -5.91 -26.76
C TYR A 345 -18.33 -5.90 -26.55
N ARG A 346 -17.65 -6.91 -27.10
CA ARG A 346 -16.19 -7.00 -27.18
C ARG A 346 -15.78 -7.15 -28.64
N PHE A 347 -15.13 -6.11 -29.17
CA PHE A 347 -14.44 -6.11 -30.46
C PHE A 347 -12.93 -6.30 -30.22
N PRO A 348 -12.11 -6.58 -31.26
CA PRO A 348 -10.67 -6.82 -31.08
C PRO A 348 -9.92 -5.70 -30.34
N ASN A 349 -10.18 -4.43 -30.68
CA ASN A 349 -9.47 -3.27 -30.11
C ASN A 349 -10.39 -2.31 -29.35
N MET A 350 -11.63 -2.73 -29.06
CA MET A 350 -12.63 -1.90 -28.39
C MET A 350 -13.58 -2.79 -27.58
N ALA A 351 -13.89 -2.40 -26.36
CA ALA A 351 -14.98 -2.97 -25.59
C ALA A 351 -16.00 -1.89 -25.26
N ALA A 352 -17.28 -2.19 -25.39
CA ALA A 352 -18.37 -1.28 -25.07
C ALA A 352 -19.13 -1.81 -23.85
N GLY A 353 -19.29 -0.98 -22.83
CA GLY A 353 -20.06 -1.26 -21.63
C GLY A 353 -21.04 -0.13 -21.32
N ILE A 354 -21.96 -0.38 -20.40
CA ILE A 354 -22.93 0.60 -19.91
C ILE A 354 -22.90 0.66 -18.39
N LEU A 355 -22.88 1.87 -17.83
CA LEU A 355 -23.08 2.12 -16.42
C LEU A 355 -24.57 2.04 -16.10
N THR A 356 -24.94 1.07 -15.28
CA THR A 356 -26.31 0.91 -14.80
C THR A 356 -26.36 1.04 -13.30
N ARG A 357 -27.54 1.35 -12.76
CA ARG A 357 -27.76 1.36 -11.31
C ARG A 357 -27.35 0.03 -10.67
N ASP A 358 -27.68 -1.09 -11.30
CA ASP A 358 -27.39 -2.43 -10.74
C ASP A 358 -25.91 -2.79 -10.84
N SER A 359 -25.20 -2.41 -11.91
CA SER A 359 -23.75 -2.64 -12.02
C SER A 359 -22.98 -1.85 -10.97
N VAL A 360 -23.31 -0.56 -10.79
CA VAL A 360 -22.66 0.26 -9.75
C VAL A 360 -23.03 -0.22 -8.35
N ARG A 361 -24.28 -0.61 -8.08
CA ARG A 361 -24.66 -1.19 -6.79
C ARG A 361 -23.92 -2.49 -6.49
N THR A 362 -23.63 -3.30 -7.51
CA THR A 362 -22.84 -4.53 -7.35
C THR A 362 -21.39 -4.21 -6.99
N ALA A 363 -20.78 -3.22 -7.66
CA ALA A 363 -19.45 -2.73 -7.32
C ALA A 363 -19.37 -2.13 -5.89
N LEU A 364 -20.40 -1.36 -5.49
CA LEU A 364 -20.49 -0.81 -4.14
C LEU A 364 -20.57 -1.93 -3.09
N ARG A 365 -21.28 -3.04 -3.39
CA ARG A 365 -21.36 -4.21 -2.49
C ARG A 365 -20.01 -4.91 -2.33
N SER A 366 -19.18 -4.96 -3.37
CA SER A 366 -17.79 -5.45 -3.28
C SER A 366 -16.83 -4.45 -2.62
N GLY A 367 -17.33 -3.29 -2.18
CA GLY A 367 -16.54 -2.29 -1.45
C GLY A 367 -15.85 -1.25 -2.34
N ILE A 368 -16.14 -1.22 -3.65
CA ILE A 368 -15.62 -0.21 -4.55
C ILE A 368 -16.44 1.07 -4.35
N THR A 369 -15.84 2.20 -4.01
CA THR A 369 -16.58 3.47 -3.74
C THR A 369 -16.82 4.28 -5.01
N ALA A 370 -17.83 5.15 -4.99
CA ALA A 370 -18.11 6.05 -6.14
C ALA A 370 -16.89 6.91 -6.49
N ALA A 371 -16.23 7.47 -5.48
CA ALA A 371 -15.02 8.27 -5.66
C ALA A 371 -13.88 7.50 -6.34
N GLN A 372 -13.74 6.20 -6.05
CA GLN A 372 -12.74 5.34 -6.70
C GLN A 372 -13.10 5.09 -8.17
N ILE A 373 -14.37 4.84 -8.49
CA ILE A 373 -14.84 4.66 -9.88
C ILE A 373 -14.61 5.94 -10.70
N VAL A 374 -15.01 7.09 -10.17
CA VAL A 374 -14.82 8.39 -10.84
C VAL A 374 -13.33 8.68 -11.03
N ARG A 375 -12.50 8.40 -10.01
CA ARG A 375 -11.04 8.56 -10.11
C ARG A 375 -10.45 7.65 -11.20
N PHE A 376 -10.84 6.38 -11.24
CA PHE A 376 -10.40 5.45 -12.28
C PHE A 376 -10.75 5.97 -13.68
N LEU A 377 -12.01 6.33 -13.90
CA LEU A 377 -12.46 6.84 -15.19
C LEU A 377 -11.67 8.11 -15.56
N THR A 378 -11.46 9.03 -14.62
CA THR A 378 -10.72 10.29 -14.84
C THR A 378 -9.26 10.04 -15.23
N VAL A 379 -8.58 9.12 -14.55
CA VAL A 379 -7.16 8.81 -14.80
C VAL A 379 -6.96 8.14 -16.17
N HIS A 380 -7.89 7.27 -16.57
CA HIS A 380 -7.80 6.49 -17.81
C HIS A 380 -8.59 7.10 -18.99
N THR A 381 -9.08 8.34 -18.84
CA THR A 381 -9.81 9.05 -19.90
C THR A 381 -8.90 9.34 -21.10
N HIS A 382 -9.40 9.13 -22.31
CA HIS A 382 -8.71 9.44 -23.55
C HIS A 382 -8.32 10.93 -23.64
N PRO A 383 -7.15 11.31 -24.20
CA PRO A 383 -6.67 12.70 -24.18
C PRO A 383 -7.67 13.73 -24.73
N GLN A 384 -8.37 13.41 -25.82
CA GLN A 384 -9.39 14.30 -26.40
C GLN A 384 -10.56 14.58 -25.44
N MET A 385 -10.90 13.62 -24.60
CA MET A 385 -11.96 13.77 -23.62
C MET A 385 -11.44 14.45 -22.34
N GLN A 386 -10.14 14.35 -22.06
CA GLN A 386 -9.51 15.06 -20.94
C GLN A 386 -9.55 16.58 -21.13
N GLU A 387 -9.46 17.06 -22.38
CA GLU A 387 -9.62 18.49 -22.73
C GLU A 387 -11.06 18.98 -22.50
N CYS A 388 -12.06 18.16 -22.78
CA CYS A 388 -13.48 18.49 -22.57
C CYS A 388 -13.98 18.20 -21.14
N GLY A 389 -13.26 17.37 -20.39
CA GLY A 389 -13.70 16.84 -19.10
C GLY A 389 -14.74 15.73 -19.21
N MET A 390 -14.84 14.90 -18.16
CA MET A 390 -15.86 13.86 -18.07
C MET A 390 -17.26 14.49 -17.84
N PRO A 391 -18.34 13.96 -18.45
CA PRO A 391 -19.69 14.47 -18.24
C PRO A 391 -20.07 14.48 -16.75
N GLN A 392 -20.36 15.67 -16.22
CA GLN A 392 -20.75 15.85 -14.82
C GLN A 392 -22.01 15.05 -14.46
N THR A 393 -22.95 14.91 -15.40
CA THR A 393 -24.15 14.09 -15.22
C THR A 393 -23.84 12.64 -14.88
N VAL A 394 -22.77 12.07 -15.45
CA VAL A 394 -22.35 10.69 -15.15
C VAL A 394 -21.71 10.62 -13.77
N ILE A 395 -20.87 11.60 -13.43
CA ILE A 395 -20.21 11.69 -12.12
C ILE A 395 -21.26 11.79 -11.01
N ASP A 396 -22.18 12.74 -11.12
CA ASP A 396 -23.24 12.97 -10.14
C ASP A 396 -24.12 11.73 -9.98
N GLN A 397 -24.46 11.06 -11.09
CA GLN A 397 -25.29 9.86 -11.05
C GLN A 397 -24.63 8.71 -10.29
N ILE A 398 -23.30 8.52 -10.44
CA ILE A 398 -22.56 7.49 -9.69
C ILE A 398 -22.61 7.79 -8.18
N TYR A 399 -22.41 9.05 -7.79
CA TYR A 399 -22.53 9.47 -6.38
C TYR A 399 -23.95 9.35 -5.83
N LEU A 400 -24.97 9.66 -6.64
CA LEU A 400 -26.37 9.46 -6.25
C LEU A 400 -26.66 7.97 -5.98
N TRP A 401 -26.17 7.06 -6.81
CA TRP A 401 -26.32 5.63 -6.58
C TRP A 401 -25.60 5.13 -5.31
N GLU A 402 -24.49 5.74 -4.92
CA GLU A 402 -23.84 5.46 -3.63
C GLU A 402 -24.66 6.01 -2.45
N ASN A 403 -25.14 7.25 -2.55
CA ASN A 403 -25.98 7.87 -1.54
C ASN A 403 -27.30 7.13 -1.32
N GLU A 404 -27.88 6.53 -2.37
CA GLU A 404 -29.06 5.67 -2.25
C GLU A 404 -28.82 4.47 -1.32
N ARG A 405 -27.61 3.92 -1.30
CA ARG A 405 -27.22 2.83 -0.39
C ARG A 405 -27.02 3.36 1.03
N ASN A 406 -26.39 4.52 1.17
CA ASN A 406 -26.02 5.10 2.46
C ASN A 406 -27.16 5.89 3.14
N ARG A 407 -28.41 5.69 2.72
CA ARG A 407 -29.59 6.36 3.30
C ARG A 407 -29.89 5.95 4.74
N LEU A 408 -29.48 4.75 5.14
CA LEU A 408 -29.76 4.19 6.46
C LEU A 408 -28.44 3.98 7.18
N THR A 409 -28.28 4.65 8.32
CA THR A 409 -27.21 4.38 9.27
C THR A 409 -27.69 3.34 10.27
N TYR A 410 -26.99 2.22 10.36
CA TYR A 410 -27.31 1.17 11.32
C TYR A 410 -26.45 1.38 12.57
N THR A 411 -27.10 1.72 13.68
CA THR A 411 -26.46 1.85 14.99
C THR A 411 -27.08 0.83 15.94
N ASP A 412 -26.25 -0.06 16.47
CA ASP A 412 -26.69 -0.98 17.50
C ASP A 412 -26.78 -0.26 18.84
N GLY A 413 -27.89 -0.44 19.56
CA GLY A 413 -28.10 0.21 20.84
C GLY A 413 -29.13 -0.49 21.71
N VAL A 414 -29.12 -0.14 22.98
CA VAL A 414 -30.08 -0.61 23.98
C VAL A 414 -31.07 0.52 24.27
N LEU A 415 -32.36 0.19 24.20
CA LEU A 415 -33.45 1.11 24.50
C LEU A 415 -33.79 1.07 26.00
N TYR A 416 -33.68 2.22 26.66
CA TYR A 416 -34.27 2.49 27.96
C TYR A 416 -35.63 3.14 27.76
N SER A 417 -36.68 2.48 28.24
CA SER A 417 -38.06 2.95 28.19
C SER A 417 -38.69 2.86 29.58
N ASN A 418 -39.86 3.48 29.77
CA ASN A 418 -40.60 3.52 31.04
C ASN A 418 -39.84 4.17 32.21
N ILE A 419 -39.16 5.29 31.96
CA ILE A 419 -38.55 6.09 33.03
C ILE A 419 -39.65 6.89 33.74
N ASN A 420 -39.87 6.61 35.02
CA ASN A 420 -41.02 7.12 35.77
C ASN A 420 -40.94 8.63 36.05
N THR A 421 -39.75 9.14 36.38
CA THR A 421 -39.55 10.54 36.81
C THR A 421 -38.85 11.34 35.71
N PRO A 422 -39.26 12.60 35.44
CA PRO A 422 -38.55 13.46 34.49
C PRO A 422 -37.11 13.75 34.93
N ASN A 423 -36.85 13.85 36.24
CA ASN A 423 -35.52 14.06 36.79
C ASN A 423 -34.58 12.86 36.54
N ASP A 424 -35.11 11.64 36.62
CA ASP A 424 -34.35 10.42 36.34
C ASP A 424 -33.97 10.32 34.87
N TYR A 425 -34.88 10.74 33.99
CA TYR A 425 -34.63 10.82 32.55
C TYR A 425 -33.49 11.81 32.24
N GLU A 426 -33.55 13.03 32.78
CA GLU A 426 -32.49 14.04 32.67
C GLU A 426 -31.14 13.50 33.18
N THR A 427 -31.15 12.83 34.33
CA THR A 427 -29.93 12.31 34.97
C THR A 427 -29.26 11.22 34.13
N ILE A 428 -30.04 10.27 33.60
CA ILE A 428 -29.53 9.20 32.72
C ILE A 428 -29.07 9.79 31.37
N LYS A 429 -29.83 10.74 30.79
CA LYS A 429 -29.49 11.42 29.54
C LYS A 429 -28.16 12.16 29.66
N ASN A 430 -27.98 12.96 30.72
CA ASN A 430 -26.77 13.75 30.94
C ASN A 430 -25.54 12.85 31.16
N TYR A 431 -25.68 11.79 31.96
CA TYR A 431 -24.60 10.83 32.17
C TYR A 431 -24.22 10.07 30.88
N ALA A 432 -25.22 9.64 30.10
CA ALA A 432 -24.96 8.98 28.81
C ALA A 432 -24.32 9.92 27.79
N ALA A 433 -24.63 11.22 27.84
CA ALA A 433 -23.99 12.25 27.01
C ALA A 433 -22.55 12.51 27.44
N GLU A 434 -22.25 12.58 28.75
CA GLU A 434 -20.90 12.76 29.28
C GLU A 434 -19.93 11.63 28.88
N ILE A 435 -20.42 10.40 28.85
CA ILE A 435 -19.63 9.23 28.41
C ILE A 435 -19.52 9.15 26.89
N GLY A 436 -20.31 9.93 26.14
CA GLY A 436 -20.39 9.82 24.68
C GLY A 436 -21.09 8.56 24.20
N ALA A 437 -21.93 7.95 25.06
CA ALA A 437 -22.65 6.72 24.75
C ALA A 437 -24.10 6.95 24.28
N LEU A 438 -24.61 8.19 24.35
CA LEU A 438 -25.96 8.54 23.91
C LEU A 438 -26.08 8.49 22.38
N VAL A 439 -26.96 7.63 21.86
CA VAL A 439 -27.19 7.47 20.41
C VAL A 439 -28.43 8.24 19.96
N TRP A 440 -29.51 8.17 20.74
CA TRP A 440 -30.77 8.84 20.42
C TRP A 440 -31.59 9.08 21.70
N CYS A 441 -32.42 10.12 21.71
CA CYS A 441 -33.35 10.37 22.80
C CYS A 441 -34.67 10.96 22.29
N ASP A 442 -35.75 10.67 23.00
CA ASP A 442 -37.08 11.26 22.81
C ASP A 442 -37.64 11.70 24.15
N GLU A 443 -37.77 13.01 24.30
CA GLU A 443 -38.23 13.67 25.53
C GLU A 443 -39.72 13.46 25.79
N ARG A 444 -40.53 13.27 24.73
CA ARG A 444 -41.99 13.11 24.87
C ARG A 444 -42.33 11.75 25.46
N ARG A 445 -41.63 10.70 25.01
CA ARG A 445 -41.82 9.33 25.48
C ARG A 445 -40.86 8.93 26.60
N ARG A 446 -39.88 9.80 26.91
CA ARG A 446 -38.79 9.54 27.86
C ARG A 446 -38.01 8.27 27.50
N ASN A 447 -37.71 8.14 26.22
CA ASN A 447 -36.95 7.02 25.69
C ASN A 447 -35.51 7.46 25.43
N ILE A 448 -34.56 6.62 25.83
CA ILE A 448 -33.13 6.86 25.62
C ILE A 448 -32.55 5.63 24.95
N VAL A 449 -31.83 5.80 23.84
CA VAL A 449 -31.04 4.73 23.21
C VAL A 449 -29.58 5.01 23.48
N VAL A 450 -28.91 4.05 24.11
CA VAL A 450 -27.48 4.09 24.44
C VAL A 450 -26.76 3.04 23.62
N SER A 451 -25.52 3.33 23.21
CA SER A 451 -24.63 2.37 22.55
C SER A 451 -24.46 1.10 23.38
N THR A 452 -24.28 -0.06 22.72
CA THR A 452 -23.99 -1.33 23.39
C THR A 452 -22.76 -1.25 24.28
N ASP A 453 -21.75 -0.47 23.86
CA ASP A 453 -20.46 -0.37 24.56
C ASP A 453 -20.58 0.43 25.86
N GLY A 454 -21.46 1.43 25.89
CA GLY A 454 -21.73 2.25 27.07
C GLY A 454 -22.87 1.75 27.96
N HIS A 455 -23.53 0.65 27.57
CA HIS A 455 -24.67 0.11 28.31
C HIS A 455 -24.32 -0.24 29.76
N ASP A 456 -23.18 -0.92 29.97
CA ASP A 456 -22.77 -1.40 31.28
C ASP A 456 -22.46 -0.26 32.25
N ASP A 457 -21.90 0.84 31.75
CA ASP A 457 -21.53 1.98 32.58
C ASP A 457 -22.76 2.79 32.99
N VAL A 458 -23.69 3.02 32.06
CA VAL A 458 -25.00 3.62 32.36
C VAL A 458 -25.78 2.77 33.37
N ARG A 459 -25.73 1.44 33.22
CA ARG A 459 -26.38 0.51 34.16
C ARG A 459 -25.74 0.55 35.56
N LYS A 460 -24.41 0.63 35.65
CA LYS A 460 -23.69 0.75 36.93
C LYS A 460 -24.00 2.07 37.62
N PHE A 461 -24.04 3.17 36.87
CA PHE A 461 -24.41 4.48 37.39
C PHE A 461 -25.83 4.50 37.95
N TRP A 462 -26.79 3.95 37.20
CA TRP A 462 -28.17 3.87 37.65
C TRP A 462 -28.33 3.03 38.94
N LYS A 463 -27.57 1.94 39.08
CA LYS A 463 -27.56 1.15 40.32
C LYS A 463 -26.97 1.87 41.53
N LYS A 464 -26.13 2.88 41.33
CA LYS A 464 -25.50 3.67 42.40
C LYS A 464 -26.35 4.87 42.85
N GLN A 465 -27.30 5.30 42.02
CA GLN A 465 -28.24 6.36 42.38
C GLN A 465 -29.18 5.86 43.50
N PRO A 466 -29.42 6.66 44.55
CA PRO A 466 -30.48 6.35 45.51
C PRO A 466 -31.81 6.33 44.75
N LYS A 467 -32.59 5.25 44.91
CA LYS A 467 -33.93 5.21 44.33
C LYS A 467 -34.72 6.37 44.92
N SER A 468 -35.19 7.28 44.07
CA SER A 468 -36.19 8.27 44.44
C SER A 468 -37.44 7.50 44.90
N ASP A 469 -37.77 7.62 46.18
CA ASP A 469 -38.97 7.00 46.74
C ASP A 469 -40.20 7.56 46.00
N PRO A 470 -41.12 6.70 45.53
CA PRO A 470 -42.38 7.15 44.98
C PRO A 470 -43.22 7.65 46.15
N PHE A 471 -43.42 8.96 46.26
CA PHE A 471 -44.53 9.52 47.03
C PHE A 471 -45.82 9.40 46.23
#